data_AF-A0A453PI99-F1
#
_entry.id   AF-A0A453PI99-F1
#
_cell.length_a   1.000
_cell.length_b   1.000
_cell.length_c   1.000
_cell.angle_alpha   90.00
_cell.angle_beta   90.00
_cell.angle_gamma   90.00
#
_symmetry.space_group_name_H-M   'P 1'
#
loop_
_entity.id
_entity.type
_entity.pdbx_description
1 polymer ?
#
loop_
_entity_poly.entity_id
_entity_poly.type
_entity_poly.pdbx_seq_one_letter_code
_entity_poly.pdbx_strand_id
1 'polypeptide(L)'
;RQVAKRQVDYILGDNPLRMSYMVGYGPRFPRRIHHRGSSIPSVAAHPARIGCKAGAAYYASAAPNPNLLVGAVVGGPSDATDAFPDARAVFQQSEPTTYINAPLMGLLAYFSAHPNPAEWADD
;
A
#
# COMPACT_ATOMS: atom_id res chain seq x y z
N ARG A 1 -3.87 -14.80 18.61
CA ARG A 1 -4.49 -13.83 17.65
C ARG A 1 -4.05 -12.37 17.85
N GLN A 2 -3.74 -11.94 19.08
CA GLN A 2 -3.30 -10.58 19.37
C GLN A 2 -2.08 -10.11 18.55
N VAL A 3 -1.10 -10.98 18.33
CA VAL A 3 0.07 -10.66 17.49
C VAL A 3 -0.35 -10.30 16.06
N ALA A 4 -1.22 -11.11 15.43
CA ALA A 4 -1.72 -10.83 14.09
C ALA A 4 -2.50 -9.52 14.03
N LYS A 5 -3.33 -9.23 15.05
CA LYS A 5 -4.05 -7.96 15.14
C LYS A 5 -3.10 -6.77 15.20
N ARG A 6 -2.06 -6.82 16.05
CA ARG A 6 -1.02 -5.79 16.13
C ARG A 6 -0.30 -5.56 14.79
N GLN A 7 -0.01 -6.63 14.05
CA GLN A 7 0.62 -6.50 12.73
C GLN A 7 -0.32 -5.87 11.69
N VAL A 8 -1.60 -6.23 11.71
CA VAL A 8 -2.61 -5.59 10.85
C VAL A 8 -2.77 -4.12 11.21
N ASP A 9 -2.86 -3.78 12.50
CA ASP A 9 -2.97 -2.40 12.96
C ASP A 9 -1.74 -1.57 12.53
N TYR A 10 -0.55 -2.14 12.66
CA TYR A 10 0.69 -1.52 12.18
C TYR A 10 0.63 -1.24 10.68
N ILE A 11 0.20 -2.20 9.86
CA ILE A 11 0.02 -2.01 8.41
C ILE A 11 -0.99 -0.89 8.12
N LEU A 12 -2.06 -0.80 8.92
CA LEU A 12 -3.16 0.13 8.69
C LEU A 12 -2.94 1.52 9.29
N GLY A 13 -1.91 1.74 10.08
CA GLY A 13 -1.48 3.07 10.51
C GLY A 13 -1.04 3.20 11.98
N ASP A 14 -1.12 2.13 12.78
CA ASP A 14 -0.56 2.11 14.14
C ASP A 14 0.96 1.86 14.10
N ASN A 15 1.66 2.81 13.50
CA ASN A 15 3.11 2.81 13.33
C ASN A 15 3.67 4.23 13.59
N PRO A 16 4.99 4.39 13.78
CA PRO A 16 5.58 5.70 14.12
C PRO A 16 5.30 6.81 13.09
N LEU A 17 5.06 6.45 11.82
CA LEU A 17 4.73 7.41 10.77
C LEU A 17 3.25 7.82 10.76
N ARG A 18 2.40 7.15 11.54
CA ARG A 18 0.92 7.28 11.51
C ARG A 18 0.40 7.22 10.07
N MET A 19 0.94 6.29 9.28
CA MET A 19 0.68 6.13 7.85
C MET A 19 0.17 4.73 7.59
N SER A 20 -0.95 4.58 6.89
CA SER A 20 -1.35 3.29 6.36
C SER A 20 -0.45 2.89 5.21
N TYR A 21 0.08 1.67 5.22
CA TYR A 21 0.75 1.07 4.06
C TYR A 21 -0.24 0.48 3.04
N MET A 22 -1.55 0.58 3.31
CA MET A 22 -2.61 0.31 2.35
C MET A 22 -3.06 1.61 1.66
N VAL A 23 -2.92 1.64 0.34
CA VAL A 23 -3.26 2.80 -0.48
C VAL A 23 -4.75 3.14 -0.37
N GLY A 24 -5.06 4.39 -0.05
CA GLY A 24 -6.42 4.89 0.08
C GLY A 24 -7.09 4.62 1.43
N TYR A 25 -6.38 4.01 2.39
CA TYR A 25 -6.89 3.79 3.75
C TYR A 25 -6.30 4.81 4.74
N GLY A 26 -7.15 5.34 5.63
CA GLY A 26 -6.75 6.30 6.65
C GLY A 26 -6.36 7.70 6.11
N PRO A 27 -5.93 8.62 7.00
CA PRO A 27 -5.65 10.01 6.65
C PRO A 27 -4.32 10.20 5.90
N ARG A 28 -3.40 9.23 6.00
CA ARG A 28 -2.07 9.27 5.39
C ARG A 28 -1.71 7.90 4.83
N PHE A 29 -1.35 7.84 3.55
CA PHE A 29 -1.00 6.61 2.83
C PHE A 29 -0.02 6.90 1.66
N PRO A 30 0.71 5.90 1.13
CA PRO A 30 1.59 6.03 -0.02
C PRO A 30 0.89 6.59 -1.25
N ARG A 31 1.48 7.59 -1.88
CA ARG A 31 0.95 8.23 -3.10
C ARG A 31 1.81 7.96 -4.32
N ARG A 32 3.01 7.39 -4.16
CA ARG A 32 3.99 7.21 -5.23
C ARG A 32 4.49 5.77 -5.27
N ILE A 33 3.56 4.82 -5.27
CA ILE A 33 3.85 3.37 -5.28
C ILE A 33 4.46 2.92 -6.62
N HIS A 34 5.30 1.88 -6.59
CA HIS A 34 5.90 1.26 -7.77
C HIS A 34 4.88 0.43 -8.55
N HIS A 35 3.95 1.08 -9.26
CA HIS A 35 2.95 0.39 -10.07
C HIS A 35 2.58 1.15 -11.34
N ARG A 36 2.89 0.55 -12.50
CA ARG A 36 2.77 1.17 -13.84
C ARG A 36 1.35 1.67 -14.14
N GLY A 37 0.33 0.84 -13.90
CA GLY A 37 -1.05 1.22 -14.18
C GLY A 37 -1.55 2.38 -13.31
N SER A 38 -0.95 2.57 -12.13
CA SER A 38 -1.31 3.70 -11.26
C SER A 38 -0.54 4.97 -11.59
N SER A 39 0.71 4.86 -12.06
CA SER A 39 1.61 5.99 -12.31
C SER A 39 1.40 6.68 -13.65
N ILE A 40 0.77 5.98 -14.61
CA ILE A 40 0.50 6.48 -15.96
C ILE A 40 -0.96 7.00 -16.01
N PRO A 41 -1.24 8.18 -16.62
CA PRO A 41 -2.60 8.70 -16.71
C PRO A 41 -3.53 7.72 -17.40
N SER A 42 -4.79 7.69 -16.98
CA SER A 42 -5.82 6.87 -17.62
C SER A 42 -6.06 7.31 -19.07
N VAL A 43 -6.63 6.41 -19.88
CA VAL A 43 -7.02 6.72 -21.27
C VAL A 43 -8.05 7.86 -21.33
N ALA A 44 -8.88 8.03 -20.29
CA ALA A 44 -9.82 9.15 -20.22
C ALA A 44 -9.09 10.50 -20.08
N ALA A 45 -8.00 10.57 -19.31
CA ALA A 45 -7.22 11.78 -19.11
C ALA A 45 -6.16 12.00 -20.21
N HIS A 46 -5.69 10.93 -20.84
CA HIS A 46 -4.70 10.97 -21.92
C HIS A 46 -5.05 9.91 -23.00
N PRO A 47 -5.94 10.25 -23.97
CA PRO A 47 -6.42 9.29 -24.97
C PRO A 47 -5.36 8.84 -25.98
N ALA A 48 -4.29 9.61 -26.15
CA ALA A 48 -3.20 9.27 -27.05
C ALA A 48 -2.38 8.08 -26.52
N ARG A 49 -1.80 7.29 -27.42
CA ARG A 49 -0.92 6.17 -27.02
C ARG A 49 0.36 6.70 -26.40
N ILE A 50 0.74 6.12 -25.27
CA ILE A 50 2.03 6.37 -24.62
C ILE A 50 3.06 5.38 -25.18
N GLY A 51 4.14 5.90 -25.77
CA GLY A 51 5.18 5.09 -26.40
C GLY A 51 5.98 4.23 -25.40
N CYS A 52 6.64 3.18 -25.91
CA CYS A 52 7.33 2.15 -25.13
C CYS A 52 8.29 2.70 -24.04
N LYS A 53 8.98 3.81 -24.29
CA LYS A 53 9.91 4.45 -23.33
C LYS A 53 9.36 5.72 -22.67
N ALA A 54 8.22 6.23 -23.12
CA ALA A 54 7.62 7.45 -22.56
C ALA A 54 7.17 7.25 -21.09
N GLY A 55 6.96 5.99 -20.68
CA GLY A 55 6.74 5.58 -19.29
C GLY A 55 7.82 6.03 -18.29
N ALA A 56 9.07 6.23 -18.75
CA ALA A 56 10.20 6.57 -17.88
C ALA A 56 10.01 7.92 -17.17
N ALA A 57 9.37 8.89 -17.83
CA ALA A 57 9.08 10.19 -17.21
C ALA A 57 8.09 10.04 -16.04
N TYR A 58 7.06 9.21 -16.19
CA TYR A 58 6.11 8.89 -15.11
C TYR A 58 6.80 8.13 -13.97
N TYR A 59 7.72 7.22 -14.29
CA TYR A 59 8.51 6.49 -13.29
C TYR A 59 9.45 7.40 -12.48
N ALA A 60 10.07 8.40 -13.12
CA ALA A 60 10.99 9.33 -12.46
C ALA A 60 10.31 10.52 -11.75
N SER A 61 9.03 10.78 -12.06
CA SER A 61 8.30 11.95 -11.56
C SER A 61 8.22 12.00 -10.02
N ALA A 62 8.32 13.20 -9.44
CA ALA A 62 8.04 13.43 -8.02
C ALA A 62 6.53 13.54 -7.69
N ALA A 63 5.68 13.65 -8.71
CA ALA A 63 4.24 13.76 -8.52
C ALA A 63 3.62 12.45 -7.98
N PRO A 64 2.52 12.53 -7.23
CA PRO A 64 1.66 11.38 -6.94
C PRO A 64 1.27 10.60 -8.19
N ASN A 65 1.00 9.31 -8.03
CA ASN A 65 0.40 8.49 -9.06
C ASN A 65 -1.00 9.05 -9.41
N PRO A 66 -1.30 9.32 -10.71
CA PRO A 66 -2.57 9.93 -11.11
C PRO A 66 -3.79 9.04 -10.84
N ASN A 67 -3.62 7.71 -10.81
CA ASN A 67 -4.70 6.80 -10.45
C ASN A 67 -4.40 6.19 -9.08
N LEU A 68 -5.31 6.38 -8.12
CA LEU A 68 -5.17 5.77 -6.81
C LEU A 68 -5.47 4.27 -6.89
N LEU A 69 -4.47 3.43 -6.59
CA LEU A 69 -4.64 1.98 -6.56
C LEU A 69 -5.21 1.55 -5.20
N VAL A 70 -6.47 1.88 -4.96
CA VAL A 70 -7.14 1.65 -3.67
C VAL A 70 -7.02 0.19 -3.22
N GLY A 71 -6.65 -0.02 -1.96
CA GLY A 71 -6.52 -1.34 -1.34
C GLY A 71 -5.18 -2.04 -1.60
N ALA A 72 -4.31 -1.50 -2.45
CA ALA A 72 -2.97 -2.05 -2.63
C ALA A 72 -2.13 -1.86 -1.37
N VAL A 73 -1.49 -2.93 -0.92
CA VAL A 73 -0.56 -2.90 0.22
C VAL A 73 0.86 -2.93 -0.34
N VAL A 74 1.64 -1.92 0.03
CA VAL A 74 3.05 -1.83 -0.39
C VAL A 74 3.94 -2.73 0.48
N GLY A 75 5.18 -2.98 0.04
CA GLY A 75 6.17 -3.72 0.82
C GLY A 75 6.41 -3.17 2.24
N GLY A 76 6.26 -1.85 2.43
CA GLY A 76 6.38 -1.20 3.73
C GLY A 76 7.82 -0.76 4.03
N PRO A 77 8.14 -0.39 5.27
CA PRO A 77 9.48 0.01 5.66
C PRO A 77 10.44 -1.19 5.62
N SER A 78 11.72 -0.93 5.35
CA SER A 78 12.73 -1.98 5.09
C SER A 78 13.77 -2.13 6.19
N ASP A 79 13.69 -1.32 7.25
CA ASP A 79 14.65 -1.32 8.34
C ASP A 79 13.96 -1.07 9.67
N ALA A 80 14.74 -1.17 10.75
CA ALA A 80 14.28 -0.96 12.11
C ALA A 80 13.96 0.51 12.44
N THR A 81 14.09 1.44 11.47
CA THR A 81 13.79 2.86 11.68
C THR A 81 12.37 3.24 11.26
N ASP A 82 11.60 2.28 10.74
CA ASP A 82 10.26 2.49 10.20
C ASP A 82 10.21 3.52 9.05
N ALA A 83 11.35 3.83 8.43
CA ALA A 83 11.44 4.84 7.38
C ALA A 83 10.77 4.37 6.09
N PHE A 84 9.86 5.20 5.58
CA PHE A 84 9.17 4.98 4.31
C PHE A 84 9.23 6.25 3.43
N PRO A 85 10.03 6.27 2.36
CA PRO A 85 10.28 7.45 1.53
C PRO A 85 9.13 7.78 0.56
N ASP A 86 8.14 6.89 0.40
CA ASP A 86 7.06 7.00 -0.60
C ASP A 86 7.59 7.40 -1.99
N ALA A 87 8.42 6.53 -2.56
CA ALA A 87 9.11 6.80 -3.81
C ALA A 87 9.09 5.59 -4.74
N ARG A 88 8.54 5.78 -5.94
CA ARG A 88 8.46 4.78 -7.02
C ARG A 88 9.77 4.04 -7.30
N ALA A 89 10.91 4.72 -7.13
CA ALA A 89 12.22 4.13 -7.41
C ALA A 89 12.69 3.17 -6.31
N VAL A 90 12.15 3.27 -5.10
CA VAL A 90 12.45 2.39 -3.96
C VAL A 90 11.44 1.25 -3.98
N PHE A 91 11.56 0.37 -4.97
CA PHE A 91 10.59 -0.68 -5.26
C PHE A 91 10.47 -1.68 -4.10
N GLN A 92 11.56 -1.98 -3.39
CA GLN A 92 11.54 -2.89 -2.24
C GLN A 92 10.50 -2.49 -1.17
N GLN A 93 10.27 -1.19 -1.01
CA GLN A 93 9.32 -0.65 -0.05
C GLN A 93 7.98 -0.31 -0.70
N SER A 94 8.00 0.22 -1.93
CA SER A 94 6.84 0.84 -2.57
C SER A 94 6.09 -0.07 -3.55
N GLU A 95 6.58 -1.29 -3.80
CA GLU A 95 5.95 -2.25 -4.71
C GLU A 95 4.76 -2.95 -4.05
N PRO A 96 3.55 -2.87 -4.64
CA PRO A 96 2.42 -3.69 -4.25
C PRO A 96 2.40 -5.00 -5.03
N THR A 97 2.02 -6.09 -4.38
CA THR A 97 1.87 -7.39 -5.06
C THR A 97 0.64 -8.15 -4.56
N THR A 98 0.16 -9.07 -5.40
CA THR A 98 -0.98 -9.93 -5.05
C THR A 98 -0.70 -10.79 -3.83
N TYR A 99 0.54 -11.28 -3.66
CA TYR A 99 0.92 -12.11 -2.52
C TYR A 99 1.13 -11.32 -1.22
N ILE A 100 1.30 -10.00 -1.26
CA ILE A 100 1.23 -9.15 -0.05
C ILE A 100 -0.24 -8.98 0.37
N ASN A 101 -1.12 -8.70 -0.60
CA ASN A 101 -2.55 -8.48 -0.33
C ASN A 101 -3.27 -9.77 0.13
N ALA A 102 -2.99 -10.91 -0.50
CA ALA A 102 -3.71 -12.17 -0.26
C ALA A 102 -3.79 -12.61 1.22
N PRO A 103 -2.68 -12.70 1.99
CA PRO A 103 -2.74 -13.09 3.40
C PRO A 103 -3.45 -12.02 4.25
N LEU A 104 -3.28 -10.73 3.93
CA LEU A 104 -3.94 -9.65 4.66
C LEU A 104 -5.46 -9.74 4.51
N MET A 105 -5.98 -10.06 3.32
CA MET A 105 -7.43 -10.23 3.11
C MET A 105 -8.03 -11.29 4.04
N GLY A 106 -7.32 -12.41 4.27
CA GLY A 106 -7.77 -13.44 5.20
C GLY A 106 -7.85 -12.94 6.64
N LEU A 107 -6.84 -12.19 7.09
CA LEU A 107 -6.83 -11.58 8.44
C LEU A 107 -7.94 -10.55 8.61
N LEU A 108 -8.16 -9.69 7.61
CA LEU A 108 -9.23 -8.69 7.64
C LEU A 108 -10.61 -9.34 7.69
N ALA A 109 -10.85 -10.37 6.87
CA ALA A 109 -12.09 -11.13 6.91
C ALA A 109 -12.32 -11.78 8.30
N TYR A 110 -11.28 -12.39 8.87
CA TYR A 110 -11.36 -12.98 10.20
C TYR A 110 -11.71 -11.95 11.28
N PHE A 111 -11.01 -10.81 11.32
CA PHE A 111 -11.28 -9.76 12.31
C PHE A 111 -12.61 -9.05 12.09
N SER A 112 -13.10 -8.97 10.85
CA SER A 112 -14.44 -8.48 10.56
C SER A 112 -15.53 -9.43 11.10
N ALA A 113 -15.29 -10.74 11.06
CA ALA A 113 -16.23 -11.75 11.57
C ALA A 113 -16.17 -11.91 13.10
N HIS A 114 -15.03 -11.58 13.71
CA HIS A 114 -14.80 -11.70 15.16
C HIS A 114 -14.35 -10.34 15.73
N PRO A 115 -15.22 -9.32 15.79
CA PRO A 115 -14.82 -7.95 16.11
C PRO A 115 -14.41 -7.75 17.57
N ASN A 116 -14.75 -8.69 18.47
CA ASN A 116 -14.51 -8.57 19.90
C ASN A 116 -13.18 -9.23 20.30
N PRO A 117 -12.15 -8.47 20.70
CA PRO A 117 -10.86 -9.03 21.07
C PRO A 117 -10.89 -9.93 22.32
N ALA A 118 -11.92 -9.81 23.15
CA ALA A 118 -12.09 -10.65 24.33
C ALA A 118 -12.32 -12.13 23.96
N GLU A 119 -12.90 -12.40 22.78
CA GLU A 119 -13.12 -13.76 22.24
C GLU A 119 -11.83 -14.44 21.80
N TRP A 120 -10.68 -13.75 21.88
CA TRP A 120 -9.38 -14.29 21.50
C TRP A 120 -8.46 -14.57 22.69
N ALA A 121 -8.93 -14.33 23.92
CA ALA A 121 -8.13 -14.46 25.13
C ALA A 121 -7.99 -15.91 25.63
N ASP A 122 -8.81 -16.83 25.11
CA ASP A 122 -8.89 -18.22 25.55
C ASP A 122 -8.05 -19.20 24.69
N ASP A 123 -7.32 -18.70 23.68
CA ASP A 123 -6.41 -19.46 22.78
C ASP A 123 -4.99 -18.85 22.74
#